data_AF-A0A963ZB34-F1
#
_entry.id   AF-A0A963ZB34-F1
#
_cell.length_a   1.000
_cell.length_b   1.000
_cell.length_c   1.000
_cell.angle_alpha   90.00
_cell.angle_beta   90.00
_cell.angle_gamma   90.00
#
_symmetry.space_group_name_H-M   'P 1'
#
loop_
_entity.id
_entity.type
_entity.pdbx_description
1 polymer ?
#
loop_
_entity_poly.entity_id
_entity_poly.type
_entity_poly.pdbx_seq_one_letter_code
_entity_poly.pdbx_strand_id
1 'polypeptide(L)'
;MQIGFEPPLHQDERNAGVCFDANNIVLQGIYFDEISLFRARRKWVTTFENSFMLQHDKDFTLETSKNYDDHSFSLLCSFHTACGRYAFWRITNYQAPEAQYEIETAHIPYCESRKDDIFMAPDLMPIEQSPLVLSGVKRERKDSMLEKLMDAILQVRKNIS
;
A
#
# COMPACT_ATOMS: atom_id res chain seq x y z
N MET A 1 -28.86 -35.24 -19.59
CA MET A 1 -27.69 -34.47 -20.05
C MET A 1 -27.95 -33.00 -19.76
N GLN A 2 -27.37 -32.46 -18.69
CA GLN A 2 -27.36 -31.02 -18.43
C GLN A 2 -26.14 -30.44 -19.14
N ILE A 3 -26.37 -29.55 -20.11
CA ILE A 3 -25.32 -28.79 -20.78
C ILE A 3 -25.08 -27.59 -19.86
N GLY A 4 -24.06 -27.67 -19.01
CA GLY A 4 -23.62 -26.55 -18.19
C GLY A 4 -23.00 -25.49 -19.09
N PHE A 5 -23.74 -24.41 -19.34
CA PHE A 5 -23.17 -23.16 -19.84
C PHE A 5 -22.45 -22.50 -18.66
N GLU A 6 -21.16 -22.78 -18.47
CA GLU A 6 -20.30 -21.85 -17.74
C GLU A 6 -20.10 -20.63 -18.65
N PRO A 7 -20.56 -19.43 -18.25
CA PRO A 7 -20.23 -18.22 -18.98
C PRO A 7 -18.69 -18.07 -18.96
N PRO A 8 -18.06 -17.68 -20.08
CA PRO A 8 -16.63 -17.42 -20.08
C PRO A 8 -16.34 -16.36 -19.02
N LEU A 9 -15.54 -16.73 -18.02
CA LEU A 9 -14.97 -15.77 -17.08
C LEU A 9 -14.13 -14.79 -17.90
N HIS A 10 -14.69 -13.62 -18.20
CA HIS A 10 -13.94 -12.50 -18.77
C HIS A 10 -12.75 -12.22 -17.84
N GLN A 11 -11.55 -12.58 -18.29
CA GLN A 11 -10.31 -12.38 -17.53
C GLN A 11 -9.90 -10.90 -17.45
N ASP A 12 -10.62 -10.01 -18.14
CA ASP A 12 -10.29 -8.58 -18.26
C ASP A 12 -10.97 -7.67 -17.22
N GLU A 13 -11.85 -8.18 -16.35
CA GLU A 13 -12.39 -7.39 -15.23
C GLU A 13 -11.37 -7.09 -14.12
N ARG A 14 -10.11 -7.55 -14.25
CA ARG A 14 -9.17 -7.63 -13.11
C ARG A 14 -8.26 -6.45 -12.87
N ASN A 15 -8.25 -5.42 -13.72
CA ASN A 15 -7.17 -4.41 -13.64
C ASN A 15 -7.65 -2.96 -13.41
N ALA A 16 -8.91 -2.71 -13.05
CA ALA A 16 -9.27 -1.39 -12.55
C ALA A 16 -8.61 -1.16 -11.19
N GLY A 17 -7.91 -0.04 -11.05
CA GLY A 17 -7.09 0.25 -9.87
C GLY A 17 -5.86 1.05 -10.23
N VAL A 18 -4.96 1.16 -9.26
CA VAL A 18 -3.71 1.90 -9.38
C VAL A 18 -2.55 0.93 -9.27
N CYS A 19 -1.61 0.99 -10.22
CA CYS A 19 -0.39 0.21 -10.23
C CYS A 19 0.85 1.13 -10.30
N PHE A 20 1.97 0.61 -9.79
CA PHE A 20 3.21 1.34 -9.67
C PHE A 20 4.29 0.65 -10.52
N ASP A 21 4.94 1.41 -11.39
CA ASP A 21 6.12 0.97 -12.12
C ASP A 21 7.36 1.65 -11.55
N ALA A 22 8.08 0.92 -10.69
CA ALA A 22 9.28 1.42 -10.04
C ALA A 22 10.47 1.61 -11.00
N ASN A 23 10.50 0.89 -12.12
CA ASN A 23 11.60 1.00 -13.08
C ASN A 23 11.51 2.32 -13.87
N ASN A 24 10.29 2.71 -14.22
CA ASN A 24 10.03 3.94 -14.97
C ASN A 24 9.66 5.13 -14.06
N ILE A 25 9.45 4.90 -12.75
CA ILE A 25 8.99 5.90 -11.78
C ILE A 25 7.65 6.50 -12.25
N VAL A 26 6.70 5.60 -12.53
CA VAL A 26 5.39 5.94 -13.07
C VAL A 26 4.30 5.35 -12.20
N LEU A 27 3.24 6.13 -12.01
CA LEU A 27 1.99 5.71 -11.39
C LEU A 27 0.92 5.62 -12.47
N GLN A 28 0.26 4.45 -12.60
CA GLN A 28 -0.76 4.23 -13.60
C GLN A 28 -2.10 3.86 -12.94
N GLY A 29 -3.16 4.57 -13.28
CA GLY A 29 -4.53 4.26 -12.88
C GLY A 29 -5.35 3.80 -14.08
N ILE A 30 -6.14 2.74 -13.91
CA ILE A 30 -7.07 2.23 -14.93
C ILE A 30 -8.49 2.32 -14.39
N TYR A 31 -9.39 2.88 -15.18
CA TYR A 31 -10.78 3.18 -14.82
C TYR A 31 -11.76 2.72 -15.92
N PHE A 32 -12.97 2.38 -15.51
CA PHE A 32 -14.04 1.91 -16.41
C PHE A 32 -14.77 3.02 -17.16
N ASP A 33 -14.66 4.26 -16.68
CA ASP A 33 -15.36 5.40 -17.27
C ASP A 33 -14.54 6.69 -17.21
N GLU A 34 -14.85 7.59 -18.14
CA GLU A 34 -14.17 8.86 -18.29
C GLU A 34 -14.37 9.79 -17.08
N ILE A 35 -15.50 9.71 -16.39
CA ILE A 35 -15.80 10.58 -15.24
C ILE A 35 -14.91 10.19 -14.06
N SER A 36 -14.77 8.90 -13.79
CA SER A 36 -13.84 8.32 -12.81
C SER A 36 -12.40 8.74 -13.10
N LEU A 37 -11.96 8.66 -14.36
CA LEU A 37 -10.64 9.13 -14.80
C LEU A 37 -10.43 10.62 -14.46
N PHE A 38 -11.38 11.49 -14.82
CA PHE A 38 -11.27 12.93 -14.56
C PHE A 38 -11.23 13.27 -13.07
N ARG A 39 -12.05 12.58 -12.26
CA ARG A 39 -12.03 12.72 -10.79
C ARG A 39 -10.67 12.32 -10.24
N ALA A 40 -10.17 11.16 -10.68
CA ALA A 40 -8.88 10.66 -10.25
C ALA A 40 -7.75 11.64 -10.60
N ARG A 41 -7.71 12.13 -11.85
CA ARG A 41 -6.73 13.13 -12.31
C ARG A 41 -6.72 14.36 -11.41
N ARG A 42 -7.89 14.95 -11.13
CA ARG A 42 -7.98 16.13 -10.28
C ARG A 42 -7.49 15.85 -8.86
N LYS A 43 -7.90 14.72 -8.29
CA LYS A 43 -7.52 14.35 -6.91
C LYS A 43 -6.03 14.03 -6.82
N TRP A 44 -5.44 13.31 -7.77
CA TRP A 44 -4.00 13.05 -7.82
C TRP A 44 -3.19 14.35 -7.81
N VAL A 45 -3.54 15.32 -8.67
CA VAL A 45 -2.89 16.65 -8.68
C VAL A 45 -2.96 17.29 -7.30
N THR A 46 -4.17 17.40 -6.72
CA THR A 46 -4.35 18.01 -5.39
C THR A 46 -3.60 17.27 -4.29
N THR A 47 -3.59 15.93 -4.31
CA THR A 47 -2.88 15.11 -3.33
C THR A 47 -1.37 15.31 -3.43
N PHE A 48 -0.81 15.39 -4.65
CA PHE A 48 0.62 15.65 -4.86
C PHE A 48 1.05 17.05 -4.45
N GLU A 49 0.25 18.06 -4.80
CA GLU A 49 0.50 19.46 -4.43
C GLU A 49 0.42 19.65 -2.91
N ASN A 50 -0.58 19.08 -2.24
CA ASN A 50 -0.81 19.32 -0.82
C ASN A 50 0.06 18.44 0.09
N SER A 51 0.22 17.16 -0.24
CA SER A 51 0.91 16.21 0.65
C SER A 51 2.43 16.22 0.48
N PHE A 52 2.91 16.62 -0.69
CA PHE A 52 4.33 16.55 -1.05
C PHE A 52 4.89 17.88 -1.57
N MET A 53 4.08 18.95 -1.66
CA MET A 53 4.49 20.27 -2.16
C MET A 53 5.08 20.24 -3.57
N LEU A 54 4.58 19.32 -4.42
CA LEU A 54 5.03 19.20 -5.80
C LEU A 54 4.33 20.21 -6.72
N GLN A 55 5.00 20.63 -7.79
CA GLN A 55 4.45 21.48 -8.84
C GLN A 55 4.07 20.64 -10.06
N HIS A 56 2.80 20.71 -10.46
CA HIS A 56 2.33 20.14 -11.73
C HIS A 56 3.12 20.76 -12.91
N ASP A 57 3.40 19.97 -13.94
CA ASP A 57 4.21 20.31 -15.13
C ASP A 57 5.72 20.51 -14.90
N LYS A 58 6.19 20.47 -13.65
CA LYS A 58 7.62 20.53 -13.31
C LYS A 58 8.08 19.27 -12.60
N ASP A 59 7.48 18.95 -11.47
CA ASP A 59 7.86 17.81 -10.64
C ASP A 59 7.21 16.52 -11.13
N PHE A 60 6.00 16.62 -11.70
CA PHE A 60 5.25 15.51 -12.26
C PHE A 60 4.33 15.96 -13.40
N THR A 61 3.98 15.06 -14.30
CA THR A 61 3.03 15.28 -15.41
C THR A 61 1.99 14.18 -15.45
N LEU A 62 0.73 14.53 -15.75
CA LEU A 62 -0.34 13.55 -15.93
C LEU A 62 -0.79 13.49 -17.38
N GLU A 63 -0.79 12.29 -17.93
CA GLU A 63 -1.28 11.97 -19.26
C GLU A 63 -2.51 11.07 -19.14
N THR A 64 -3.48 11.25 -20.03
CA THR A 64 -4.68 10.42 -20.09
C THR A 64 -4.73 9.72 -21.43
N SER A 65 -5.02 8.42 -21.44
CA SER A 65 -5.30 7.70 -22.68
C SER A 65 -6.63 6.95 -22.60
N LYS A 66 -7.25 6.73 -23.75
CA LYS A 66 -8.54 6.06 -23.88
C LYS A 66 -8.36 4.86 -24.80
N ASN A 67 -8.74 3.68 -24.33
CA ASN A 67 -8.80 2.48 -25.15
C ASN A 67 -10.27 2.12 -25.42
N TYR A 68 -10.73 2.35 -26.65
CA TYR A 68 -12.11 2.07 -27.04
C TYR A 68 -12.40 0.59 -27.19
N ASP A 69 -11.40 -0.22 -27.53
CA ASP A 69 -11.56 -1.67 -27.72
C ASP A 69 -11.79 -2.36 -26.37
N ASP A 70 -11.06 -1.91 -25.34
CA ASP A 70 -11.14 -2.47 -23.98
C ASP A 70 -12.12 -1.72 -23.07
N HIS A 71 -12.82 -0.70 -23.59
CA HIS A 71 -13.67 0.21 -22.82
C HIS A 71 -12.99 0.74 -21.55
N SER A 72 -11.69 1.06 -21.63
CA SER A 72 -10.88 1.43 -20.48
C SER A 72 -10.24 2.80 -20.66
N PHE A 73 -10.05 3.48 -19.53
CA PHE A 73 -9.50 4.82 -19.44
C PHE A 73 -8.28 4.77 -18.53
N SER A 74 -7.13 5.22 -19.00
CA SER A 74 -5.91 5.20 -18.19
C SER A 74 -5.39 6.60 -17.89
N LEU A 75 -4.85 6.73 -16.67
CA LEU A 75 -4.16 7.90 -16.15
C LEU A 75 -2.72 7.49 -15.89
N LEU A 76 -1.78 8.16 -16.54
CA LEU A 76 -0.35 7.94 -16.34
C LEU A 76 0.24 9.17 -15.65
N CYS A 77 0.96 8.99 -14.55
CA CYS A 77 1.67 10.07 -13.86
C CYS A 77 3.17 9.77 -13.83
N SER A 78 3.96 10.63 -14.44
CA SER A 78 5.42 10.52 -14.53
C SER A 78 6.09 11.54 -13.62
N PHE A 79 7.08 11.11 -12.84
CA PHE A 79 7.81 11.97 -11.88
C PHE A 79 9.20 12.34 -12.39
N HIS A 80 9.47 13.64 -12.56
CA HIS A 80 10.66 14.13 -13.29
C HIS A 80 11.79 14.56 -12.36
N THR A 81 11.47 15.23 -11.26
CA THR A 81 12.46 15.85 -10.36
C THR A 81 12.84 14.95 -9.18
N ALA A 82 13.90 15.31 -8.45
CA ALA A 82 14.27 14.62 -7.22
C ALA A 82 13.14 14.62 -6.18
N CYS A 83 12.40 15.73 -6.06
CA CYS A 83 11.25 15.83 -5.17
C CYS A 83 10.12 14.89 -5.61
N GLY A 84 9.79 14.85 -6.91
CA GLY A 84 8.78 13.93 -7.45
C GLY A 84 9.16 12.45 -7.23
N ARG A 85 10.41 12.09 -7.49
CA ARG A 85 10.92 10.72 -7.27
C ARG A 85 10.88 10.33 -5.79
N TYR A 86 11.17 11.26 -4.89
CA TYR A 86 11.08 11.01 -3.45
C TYR A 86 9.64 10.81 -3.00
N ALA A 87 8.69 11.59 -3.52
CA ALA A 87 7.26 11.38 -3.28
C ALA A 87 6.79 10.00 -3.79
N PHE A 88 7.18 9.62 -5.01
CA PHE A 88 6.91 8.28 -5.55
C PHE A 88 7.45 7.17 -4.64
N TRP A 89 8.70 7.31 -4.17
CA TRP A 89 9.29 6.37 -3.23
C TRP A 89 8.49 6.28 -1.93
N ARG A 90 8.06 7.43 -1.38
CA ARG A 90 7.26 7.45 -0.15
C ARG A 90 5.93 6.72 -0.31
N ILE A 91 5.25 6.91 -1.44
CA ILE A 91 3.98 6.23 -1.73
C ILE A 91 4.21 4.72 -1.87
N THR A 92 5.17 4.31 -2.70
CA THR A 92 5.44 2.88 -2.97
C THR A 92 6.03 2.10 -1.80
N ASN A 93 6.57 2.79 -0.79
CA ASN A 93 7.15 2.18 0.42
C ASN A 93 6.28 2.40 1.67
N TYR A 94 4.98 2.71 1.50
CA TYR A 94 4.03 2.90 2.61
C TYR A 94 4.47 3.96 3.63
N GLN A 95 5.23 4.98 3.20
CA GLN A 95 5.69 6.09 4.04
C GLN A 95 4.75 7.31 3.98
N ALA A 96 3.66 7.20 3.23
CA ALA A 96 2.59 8.19 3.12
C ALA A 96 1.25 7.48 2.84
N PRO A 97 0.77 6.63 3.79
CA PRO A 97 -0.40 5.79 3.58
C PRO A 97 -1.67 6.61 3.30
N GLU A 98 -1.79 7.82 3.86
CA GLU A 98 -2.92 8.72 3.63
C GLU A 98 -2.95 9.18 2.16
N ALA A 99 -1.81 9.59 1.62
CA ALA A 99 -1.70 10.00 0.23
C ALA A 99 -1.90 8.82 -0.74
N GLN A 100 -1.40 7.64 -0.37
CA GLN A 100 -1.64 6.41 -1.12
C GLN A 100 -3.14 6.09 -1.18
N TYR A 101 -3.84 6.11 -0.04
CA TYR A 101 -5.28 5.90 0.02
C TYR A 101 -6.05 6.91 -0.83
N GLU A 102 -5.70 8.19 -0.73
CA GLU A 102 -6.31 9.25 -1.53
C GLU A 102 -6.15 9.03 -3.04
N ILE A 103 -5.00 8.51 -3.47
CA ILE A 103 -4.67 8.20 -4.87
C ILE A 103 -5.46 6.99 -5.37
N GLU A 104 -5.49 5.91 -4.58
CA GLU A 104 -6.15 4.65 -4.93
C GLU A 104 -7.68 4.81 -4.99
N THR A 105 -8.24 5.62 -4.09
CA THR A 105 -9.69 5.89 -4.01
C THR A 105 -10.16 7.11 -4.80
N ALA A 106 -9.25 7.77 -5.51
CA ALA A 106 -9.45 9.06 -6.19
C ALA A 106 -10.63 9.08 -7.18
N HIS A 107 -11.01 7.92 -7.72
CA HIS A 107 -12.10 7.77 -8.67
C HIS A 107 -13.49 7.66 -8.01
N ILE A 108 -13.53 7.25 -6.74
CA ILE A 108 -14.78 7.08 -6.00
C ILE A 108 -15.38 8.47 -5.74
N PRO A 109 -16.67 8.69 -6.07
CA PRO A 109 -17.32 9.95 -5.76
C PRO A 109 -17.24 10.25 -4.26
N TYR A 110 -16.98 11.51 -3.91
CA TYR A 110 -17.07 11.99 -2.53
C TYR A 110 -18.50 11.79 -2.02
N CYS A 111 -18.72 10.68 -1.32
CA CYS A 111 -19.89 10.50 -0.48
C CYS A 111 -19.45 10.86 0.94
N GLU A 112 -20.15 11.77 1.61
CA GLU A 112 -19.79 12.19 2.97
C GLU A 112 -19.71 11.00 3.95
N SER A 113 -20.42 9.91 3.66
CA SER A 113 -20.39 8.64 4.40
C SER A 113 -19.03 7.92 4.36
N ARG A 114 -18.14 8.19 3.40
CA ARG A 114 -16.82 7.53 3.30
C ARG A 114 -15.71 8.24 4.06
N LYS A 115 -15.96 9.40 4.68
CA LYS A 115 -14.97 10.03 5.56
C LYS A 115 -14.62 9.12 6.74
N ASP A 116 -15.61 8.37 7.22
CA ASP A 116 -15.44 7.44 8.33
C ASP A 116 -14.69 6.17 7.91
N ASP A 117 -14.76 5.76 6.63
CA ASP A 117 -14.07 4.57 6.11
C ASP A 117 -12.55 4.67 6.25
N ILE A 118 -11.97 5.88 6.15
CA ILE A 118 -10.53 6.11 6.35
C ILE A 118 -10.14 5.77 7.79
N PHE A 119 -10.93 6.21 8.77
CA PHE A 119 -10.66 5.93 10.18
C PHE A 119 -10.91 4.46 10.55
N MET A 120 -11.70 3.76 9.75
CA MET A 120 -12.01 2.34 9.92
C MET A 120 -11.10 1.43 9.07
N ALA A 121 -10.16 2.00 8.30
CA ALA A 121 -9.23 1.23 7.49
C ALA A 121 -8.33 0.37 8.41
N PRO A 122 -8.25 -0.97 8.21
CA PRO A 122 -7.58 -1.88 9.15
C PRO A 122 -6.11 -1.54 9.42
N ASP A 123 -5.44 -0.90 8.45
CA ASP A 123 -4.05 -0.47 8.47
C ASP A 123 -3.84 0.88 9.17
N LEU A 124 -4.88 1.71 9.26
CA LEU A 124 -4.87 3.00 9.97
C LEU A 124 -5.38 2.89 11.42
N MET A 125 -5.93 1.74 11.81
CA MET A 125 -6.36 1.51 13.18
C MET A 125 -5.16 1.45 14.14
N PRO A 126 -5.25 2.08 15.34
CA PRO A 126 -4.21 1.99 16.35
C PRO A 126 -3.87 0.52 16.67
N ILE A 127 -2.58 0.20 16.69
CA ILE A 127 -2.04 -1.16 16.90
C ILE A 127 -2.54 -1.80 18.21
N GLU A 128 -3.08 -1.02 19.15
CA GLU A 128 -3.69 -1.52 20.39
C GLU A 128 -4.91 -2.44 20.15
N GLN A 129 -5.59 -2.36 19.00
CA GLN A 129 -6.79 -3.17 18.71
C GLN A 129 -6.56 -4.34 17.74
N SER A 130 -5.34 -4.53 17.24
CA SER A 130 -5.02 -5.71 16.44
C SER A 130 -4.91 -6.94 17.37
N PRO A 131 -5.70 -8.01 17.21
CA PRO A 131 -5.51 -9.26 17.95
C PRO A 131 -4.22 -10.01 17.56
N LEU A 132 -3.38 -9.39 16.72
CA LEU A 132 -2.06 -9.82 16.30
C LEU A 132 -0.94 -9.06 17.02
N VAL A 133 -1.18 -8.56 18.23
CA VAL A 133 -0.10 -8.62 19.22
C VAL A 133 0.24 -10.10 19.32
N LEU A 134 1.28 -10.52 18.60
CA LEU A 134 2.17 -11.58 19.02
C LEU A 134 2.45 -11.25 20.47
N SER A 135 1.63 -11.80 21.37
CA SER A 135 1.91 -11.86 22.79
C SER A 135 3.30 -12.43 22.77
N GLY A 136 4.30 -11.56 23.00
CA GLY A 136 5.69 -11.96 22.88
C GLY A 136 5.75 -13.20 23.73
N VAL A 137 5.94 -14.36 23.09
CA VAL A 137 6.14 -15.62 23.79
C VAL A 137 7.14 -15.22 24.83
N LYS A 138 6.73 -15.21 26.11
CA LYS A 138 7.61 -14.81 27.20
C LYS A 138 8.83 -15.67 26.96
N ARG A 139 9.90 -15.06 26.44
CA ARG A 139 11.18 -15.73 26.33
C ARG A 139 11.52 -15.88 27.80
N GLU A 140 11.19 -17.04 28.35
CA GLU A 140 11.67 -17.49 29.64
C GLU A 140 13.18 -17.28 29.57
N ARG A 141 13.59 -16.19 30.20
CA ARG A 141 14.99 -15.79 30.25
C ARG A 141 15.67 -16.89 31.05
N LYS A 142 16.48 -17.68 30.37
CA LYS A 142 17.88 -17.99 30.74
C LYS A 142 18.20 -18.47 32.17
N ASP A 143 17.26 -18.92 32.99
CA ASP A 143 17.61 -19.48 34.30
C ASP A 143 18.25 -20.87 34.16
N SER A 144 17.85 -21.64 33.14
CA SER A 144 18.41 -22.97 32.85
C SER A 144 19.91 -22.98 32.52
N MET A 145 20.45 -21.91 31.93
CA MET A 145 21.87 -21.87 31.54
C MET A 145 22.78 -21.46 32.71
N LEU A 146 22.27 -20.61 33.61
CA LEU A 146 22.96 -20.22 34.84
C LEU A 146 23.01 -21.38 35.85
N GLU A 147 21.92 -22.13 36.01
CA GLU A 147 21.91 -23.34 36.84
C GLU A 147 22.92 -24.38 36.34
N LYS A 148 22.94 -24.64 35.02
CA LYS A 148 23.92 -25.56 34.41
C LYS A 148 25.37 -25.09 34.60
N LEU A 149 25.62 -23.78 34.59
CA LEU A 149 26.95 -23.24 34.83
C LEU A 149 27.37 -23.39 36.30
N MET A 150 26.45 -23.18 37.24
CA MET A 150 26.71 -23.34 38.67
C MET A 150 26.97 -24.80 39.04
N ASP A 151 26.21 -25.74 38.47
CA ASP A 151 26.44 -27.17 38.68
C ASP A 151 27.79 -27.64 38.13
N ALA A 152 28.20 -27.12 36.96
CA ALA A 152 29.52 -27.43 36.39
C ALA A 152 30.67 -26.93 37.28
N ILE A 153 30.56 -25.72 37.84
CA ILE A 153 31.57 -25.16 38.75
C ILE A 153 31.66 -25.99 40.04
N LEU A 154 30.52 -26.44 40.59
CA LEU A 154 30.49 -27.29 41.78
C LEU A 154 31.11 -28.68 41.54
N GLN A 155 30.91 -29.27 40.36
CA GLN A 155 31.54 -30.54 40.01
C GLN A 155 33.07 -30.44 39.90
N VAL A 156 33.59 -29.37 39.29
CA VAL A 156 35.04 -29.16 39.18
C VAL A 156 35.68 -29.00 40.56
N ARG A 157 35.01 -28.31 41.50
CA ARG A 157 35.53 -28.14 42.87
C ARG A 157 35.62 -29.47 43.65
N LYS A 158 34.69 -30.41 43.42
CA LYS A 158 34.72 -31.73 44.07
C LYS A 158 35.84 -32.64 43.56
N ASN A 159 36.35 -32.43 42.35
CA ASN A 159 37.41 -33.24 41.77
C ASN A 159 38.83 -32.72 42.10
N ILE A 160 38.94 -31.57 42.78
CA ILE A 160 40.22 -30.94 43.14
C ILE A 160 40.56 -31.13 44.64
N SER A 161 39.64 -31.69 45.43
CA SER A 161 39.89 -32.18 46.81
C SER A 161 40.00 -33.69 46.82
#